data_AF-A0A7C6LPM5-F1
#
_entry.id   AF-A0A7C6LPM5-F1
#
_cell.length_a   1.000
_cell.length_b   1.000
_cell.length_c   1.000
_cell.angle_alpha   90.00
_cell.angle_beta   90.00
_cell.angle_gamma   90.00
#
_symmetry.space_group_name_H-M   'P 1'
#
loop_
_entity.id
_entity.type
_entity.pdbx_description
1 polymer ?
#
loop_
_entity_poly.entity_id
_entity_poly.type
_entity_poly.pdbx_seq_one_letter_code
_entity_poly.pdbx_strand_id
1 'polypeptide(L)'
;MKKELYIDAVLTPADVQSAELNNICIVVDVLRASSTIVTLLSKGCKRVYTVETISDARSLAQSKGLLLVGERNGIKVDGFDYGNSPFELEGFEPDGREAVLTTTNGTKAVQKVSAAPEVLIGCFLNAKACCTRALELSYKHDTDINIVCAGEKGRFVLDDAFCTGYFATVLKEIAEFNGTKVNLSDAAQAAGKL
;
A
#
# COMPACT_ATOMS: atom_id res chain seq x y z
N MET A 1 0.80 -21.66 15.85
CA MET A 1 -0.06 -20.47 15.71
C MET A 1 0.41 -19.43 16.70
N LYS A 2 0.64 -18.19 16.24
CA LYS A 2 1.01 -17.06 17.08
C LYS A 2 -0.10 -16.83 18.12
N LYS A 3 0.25 -16.66 19.41
CA LYS A 3 -0.75 -16.53 20.49
C LYS A 3 -1.27 -15.09 20.62
N GLU A 4 -0.41 -14.12 20.38
CA GLU A 4 -0.73 -12.70 20.45
C GLU A 4 -0.17 -11.99 19.22
N LEU A 5 -0.89 -10.99 18.71
CA LEU A 5 -0.50 -10.18 17.58
C LEU A 5 -0.67 -8.70 17.94
N TYR A 6 0.37 -7.90 17.73
CA TYR A 6 0.26 -6.45 17.77
C TYR A 6 -0.01 -5.92 16.37
N ILE A 7 -0.92 -4.95 16.26
CA ILE A 7 -1.19 -4.24 15.02
C ILE A 7 -1.04 -2.74 15.29
N ASP A 8 -0.10 -2.13 14.58
CA ASP A 8 0.12 -0.69 14.63
C ASP A 8 -0.44 0.02 13.40
N ALA A 9 -0.78 1.29 13.57
CA ALA A 9 -1.12 2.20 12.48
C ALA A 9 -0.15 3.38 12.51
N VAL A 10 0.67 3.49 11.47
CA VAL A 10 1.57 4.62 11.26
C VAL A 10 0.88 5.60 10.32
N LEU A 11 0.42 6.72 10.87
CA LEU A 11 -0.47 7.63 10.16
C LEU A 11 0.25 8.56 9.16
N THR A 12 1.58 8.60 9.17
CA THR A 12 2.40 9.25 8.14
C THR A 12 3.73 8.51 7.94
N PRO A 13 4.34 8.53 6.75
CA PRO A 13 5.64 7.87 6.54
C PRO A 13 6.78 8.46 7.36
N ALA A 14 6.64 9.70 7.85
CA ALA A 14 7.64 10.35 8.68
C ALA A 14 7.77 9.68 10.07
N ASP A 15 6.70 9.03 10.53
CA ASP A 15 6.63 8.40 11.84
C ASP A 15 7.16 6.97 11.84
N VAL A 16 7.47 6.38 10.67
CA VAL A 16 8.09 5.06 10.56
C VAL A 16 9.49 5.08 11.18
N GLN A 17 9.69 4.30 12.24
CA GLN A 17 10.96 4.07 12.91
C GLN A 17 11.55 2.70 12.53
N SER A 18 12.73 2.40 13.07
CA SER A 18 13.41 1.12 12.82
C SER A 18 12.64 -0.09 13.38
N ALA A 19 11.80 0.12 14.40
CA ALA A 19 11.03 -0.97 15.01
C ALA A 19 10.00 -1.54 14.01
N GLU A 20 9.31 -0.65 13.28
CA GLU A 20 8.30 -1.03 12.29
C GLU A 20 8.89 -1.83 11.12
N LEU A 21 10.17 -1.62 10.81
CA LEU A 21 10.88 -2.33 9.75
C LEU A 21 11.21 -3.79 10.09
N ASN A 22 10.89 -4.27 11.30
CA ASN A 22 10.98 -5.69 11.63
C ASN A 22 9.66 -6.45 11.41
N ASN A 23 8.60 -5.75 11.02
CA ASN A 23 7.23 -6.27 10.94
C ASN A 23 6.71 -6.28 9.50
N ILE A 24 5.61 -6.99 9.26
CA ILE A 24 4.95 -6.95 7.95
C ILE A 24 4.32 -5.56 7.79
N CYS A 25 4.61 -4.89 6.67
CA CYS A 25 4.08 -3.55 6.41
C CYS A 25 3.00 -3.59 5.33
N ILE A 26 1.85 -2.97 5.60
CA ILE A 26 0.80 -2.71 4.61
C ILE A 26 0.81 -1.23 4.31
N VAL A 27 1.18 -0.83 3.10
CA VAL A 27 1.14 0.58 2.66
C VAL A 27 -0.25 0.91 2.15
N VAL A 28 -0.81 2.02 2.63
CA VAL A 28 -2.12 2.55 2.24
C VAL A 28 -1.95 3.96 1.67
N ASP A 29 -2.29 4.11 0.39
CA ASP A 29 -2.45 5.39 -0.33
C ASP A 29 -3.75 5.23 -1.12
N VAL A 30 -4.88 5.44 -0.46
CA VAL A 30 -6.18 5.03 -1.00
C VAL A 30 -6.60 5.93 -2.15
N LEU A 31 -6.33 7.24 -2.07
CA LEU A 31 -6.51 8.21 -3.14
C LEU A 31 -5.14 8.74 -3.61
N ARG A 32 -4.47 8.06 -4.54
CA ARG A 32 -4.97 6.97 -5.40
C ARG A 32 -3.93 5.89 -5.69
N ALA A 33 -2.71 5.97 -5.15
CA ALA A 33 -1.61 5.13 -5.63
C ALA A 33 -1.86 3.64 -5.38
N SER A 34 -2.28 3.26 -4.17
CA SER A 34 -2.54 1.85 -3.83
C SER A 34 -3.72 1.30 -4.61
N SER A 35 -4.80 2.08 -4.72
CA SER A 35 -5.97 1.72 -5.54
C SER A 35 -5.61 1.53 -7.02
N THR A 36 -4.71 2.36 -7.55
CA THR A 36 -4.22 2.25 -8.94
C THR A 36 -3.36 1.02 -9.14
N ILE A 37 -2.41 0.75 -8.23
CA ILE A 37 -1.57 -0.46 -8.27
C ILE A 37 -2.44 -1.72 -8.24
N VAL A 38 -3.37 -1.80 -7.30
CA VAL A 38 -4.28 -2.94 -7.16
C VAL A 38 -5.14 -3.13 -8.42
N THR A 39 -5.61 -2.04 -9.02
CA THR A 39 -6.39 -2.09 -10.27
C THR A 39 -5.57 -2.55 -11.47
N LEU A 40 -4.31 -2.09 -11.59
CA LEU A 40 -3.40 -2.56 -12.64
C LEU A 40 -3.18 -4.08 -12.54
N LEU A 41 -2.84 -4.55 -11.33
CA LEU A 41 -2.58 -5.96 -11.07
C LEU A 41 -3.82 -6.82 -11.30
N SER A 42 -4.99 -6.38 -10.82
CA SER A 42 -6.25 -7.14 -10.99
C SER A 42 -6.69 -7.27 -12.44
N LYS A 43 -6.30 -6.33 -13.29
CA LYS A 43 -6.58 -6.39 -14.74
C LYS A 43 -5.64 -7.30 -15.51
N GLY A 44 -4.53 -7.76 -14.91
CA GLY A 44 -3.55 -8.65 -15.56
C GLY A 44 -2.18 -8.02 -15.83
N CYS A 45 -1.91 -6.81 -15.30
CA CYS A 45 -0.55 -6.27 -15.29
C CYS A 45 0.37 -7.19 -14.47
N LYS A 46 1.49 -7.65 -15.05
CA LYS A 46 2.34 -8.66 -14.39
C LYS A 46 3.10 -8.11 -13.19
N ARG A 47 3.57 -6.86 -13.29
CA ARG A 47 4.36 -6.17 -12.28
C ARG A 47 4.12 -4.67 -12.38
N VAL A 48 4.11 -4.01 -11.22
CA VAL A 48 4.11 -2.55 -11.11
C VAL A 48 5.36 -2.13 -10.35
N TYR A 49 6.29 -1.46 -11.02
CA TYR A 49 7.47 -0.86 -10.41
C TYR A 49 7.08 0.50 -9.83
N THR A 50 7.58 0.86 -8.66
CA THR A 50 7.38 2.18 -8.05
C THR A 50 8.70 2.94 -8.04
N VAL A 51 8.68 4.20 -8.50
CA VAL A 51 9.85 5.07 -8.53
C VAL A 51 9.49 6.49 -8.12
N GLU A 52 10.44 7.20 -7.51
CA GLU A 52 10.19 8.52 -6.95
C GLU A 52 10.09 9.61 -8.04
N THR A 53 10.94 9.55 -9.07
CA THR A 53 11.04 10.64 -10.05
C THR A 53 10.45 10.29 -11.42
N ILE A 54 10.02 11.32 -12.15
CA ILE A 54 9.56 11.18 -13.54
C ILE A 54 10.71 10.70 -14.43
N SER A 55 11.93 11.15 -14.17
CA SER A 55 13.12 10.76 -14.93
C SER A 55 13.39 9.26 -14.80
N ASP A 56 13.30 8.72 -13.58
CA ASP A 56 13.48 7.29 -13.32
C ASP A 56 12.38 6.46 -13.98
N ALA A 57 11.13 6.95 -13.93
CA ALA A 57 10.00 6.28 -14.57
C ALA A 57 10.22 6.19 -16.09
N ARG A 58 10.57 7.30 -16.75
CA ARG A 58 10.85 7.35 -18.19
C ARG A 58 12.02 6.44 -18.57
N SER A 59 13.11 6.48 -17.80
CA SER A 59 14.30 5.67 -18.05
C SER A 59 14.00 4.18 -17.91
N LEU A 60 13.29 3.78 -16.84
CA LEU A 60 12.93 2.39 -16.60
C LEU A 60 11.95 1.88 -17.66
N ALA A 61 10.93 2.67 -18.01
CA ALA A 61 9.97 2.33 -19.05
C ALA A 61 10.65 2.14 -20.40
N GLN A 62 11.56 3.04 -20.80
CA GLN A 62 12.32 2.91 -22.04
C GLN A 62 13.18 1.63 -22.05
N SER A 63 13.85 1.33 -20.93
CA SER A 63 14.76 0.18 -20.85
C SER A 63 14.06 -1.18 -20.90
N LYS A 64 12.82 -1.26 -20.40
CA LYS A 64 12.08 -2.53 -20.22
C LYS A 64 10.80 -2.62 -21.06
N GLY A 65 10.44 -1.56 -21.80
CA GLY A 65 9.17 -1.49 -22.53
C GLY A 65 7.95 -1.45 -21.60
N LEU A 66 8.03 -0.70 -20.49
CA LEU A 66 6.95 -0.61 -19.50
C LEU A 66 5.95 0.48 -19.85
N LEU A 67 4.73 0.32 -19.35
CA LEU A 67 3.75 1.39 -19.32
C LEU A 67 4.14 2.47 -18.31
N LEU A 68 4.01 3.72 -18.70
CA LEU A 68 4.19 4.89 -17.86
C LEU A 68 2.86 5.28 -17.22
N VAL A 69 2.79 5.13 -15.91
CA VAL A 69 1.62 5.48 -15.10
C VAL A 69 2.05 6.49 -14.05
N GLY A 70 1.24 7.52 -13.78
CA GLY A 70 1.60 8.44 -12.70
C GLY A 70 1.02 9.84 -12.80
N GLU A 71 1.28 10.59 -11.75
CA GLU A 71 0.76 11.94 -11.59
C GLU A 71 1.78 12.86 -10.89
N ARG A 72 1.56 14.18 -11.04
CA ARG A 72 2.05 15.20 -10.13
C ARG A 72 0.89 16.13 -9.77
N ASN A 73 0.67 16.36 -8.48
CA ASN A 73 -0.44 17.17 -7.96
C ASN A 73 -1.82 16.75 -8.52
N GLY A 74 -2.05 15.45 -8.68
CA GLY A 74 -3.26 14.85 -9.20
C GLY A 74 -3.37 14.81 -10.72
N ILE A 75 -2.46 15.44 -11.46
CA ILE A 75 -2.49 15.60 -12.92
C ILE A 75 -1.56 14.57 -13.57
N LYS A 76 -2.05 13.89 -14.63
CA LYS A 76 -1.23 12.96 -15.42
C LYS A 76 0.02 13.65 -15.95
N VAL A 77 1.16 13.00 -15.82
CA VAL A 77 2.43 13.52 -16.34
C VAL A 77 2.41 13.51 -17.87
N ASP A 78 2.91 14.57 -18.50
CA ASP A 78 2.95 14.65 -19.95
C ASP A 78 3.78 13.50 -20.56
N GLY A 79 3.25 12.91 -21.63
CA GLY A 79 3.80 11.73 -22.29
C GLY A 79 3.63 10.40 -21.53
N PHE A 80 2.91 10.35 -20.40
CA PHE A 80 2.57 9.09 -19.73
C PHE A 80 1.32 8.46 -20.37
N ASP A 81 1.29 7.13 -20.40
CA ASP A 81 0.16 6.36 -20.92
C ASP A 81 -1.10 6.64 -20.08
N TYR A 82 -0.99 6.54 -18.75
CA TYR A 82 -2.11 6.69 -17.81
C TYR A 82 -1.78 7.63 -16.64
N GLY A 83 -2.81 8.26 -16.07
CA GLY A 83 -2.72 8.98 -14.80
C GLY A 83 -2.70 8.03 -13.60
N ASN A 84 -2.85 8.59 -12.40
CA ASN A 84 -3.00 7.81 -11.16
C ASN A 84 -4.47 7.64 -10.79
N SER A 85 -5.30 7.23 -11.74
CA SER A 85 -6.75 7.07 -11.56
C SER A 85 -7.17 5.64 -11.88
N PRO A 86 -7.72 4.87 -10.92
CA PRO A 86 -8.28 3.56 -11.19
C PRO A 86 -9.33 3.57 -12.30
N PHE A 87 -10.11 4.65 -12.39
CA PHE A 87 -11.15 4.83 -13.40
C PHE A 87 -10.58 4.98 -14.82
N GLU A 88 -9.42 5.64 -14.98
CA GLU A 88 -8.76 5.74 -16.30
C GLU A 88 -8.29 4.37 -16.82
N LEU A 89 -8.20 3.37 -15.94
CA LEU A 89 -7.83 2.00 -16.29
C LEU A 89 -9.03 1.12 -16.64
N GLU A 90 -10.27 1.64 -16.67
CA GLU A 90 -11.46 0.81 -16.93
C GLU A 90 -11.36 0.09 -18.29
N GLY A 91 -10.98 0.79 -19.36
CA GLY A 91 -10.72 0.22 -20.68
C GLY A 91 -9.30 -0.30 -20.90
N PHE A 92 -8.47 -0.38 -19.86
CA PHE A 92 -7.12 -0.89 -19.96
C PHE A 92 -7.12 -2.42 -20.10
N GLU A 93 -6.53 -2.90 -21.19
CA GLU A 93 -6.23 -4.31 -21.43
C GLU A 93 -4.72 -4.55 -21.27
N PRO A 94 -4.27 -5.04 -20.10
CA PRO A 94 -2.89 -5.48 -19.95
C PRO A 94 -2.74 -6.84 -20.60
N ASP A 95 -2.23 -6.85 -21.83
CA ASP A 95 -1.78 -8.05 -22.53
C ASP A 95 -0.46 -8.58 -21.92
N GLY A 96 -0.47 -8.87 -20.61
CA GLY A 96 0.71 -9.28 -19.85
C GLY A 96 1.83 -8.23 -19.76
N ARG A 97 1.53 -6.96 -20.04
CA ARG A 97 2.46 -5.82 -19.90
C ARG A 97 2.77 -5.55 -18.43
N GLU A 98 3.89 -4.86 -18.21
CA GLU A 98 4.32 -4.36 -16.92
C GLU A 98 4.24 -2.83 -16.91
N ALA A 99 4.12 -2.23 -15.73
CA ALA A 99 4.00 -0.79 -15.57
C ALA A 99 5.04 -0.25 -14.60
N VAL A 100 5.44 1.00 -14.79
CA VAL A 100 6.12 1.80 -13.78
C VAL A 100 5.19 2.93 -13.35
N LEU A 101 5.03 3.09 -12.03
CA LEU A 101 4.21 4.09 -11.38
C LEU A 101 5.10 5.09 -10.65
N THR A 102 4.88 6.38 -10.89
CA THR A 102 5.42 7.45 -10.04
C THR A 102 4.32 8.41 -9.58
N THR A 103 4.28 8.68 -8.28
CA THR A 103 3.28 9.57 -7.65
C THR A 103 3.96 10.50 -6.66
N THR A 104 3.22 11.54 -6.27
CA THR A 104 3.67 12.58 -5.34
C THR A 104 3.94 12.02 -3.94
N ASN A 105 3.11 11.06 -3.48
CA ASN A 105 3.15 10.54 -2.10
C ASN A 105 3.46 9.03 -2.04
N GLY A 106 2.60 8.18 -2.60
CA GLY A 106 2.63 6.72 -2.39
C GLY A 106 3.96 6.01 -2.66
N THR A 107 4.73 6.44 -3.65
CA THR A 107 6.04 5.80 -3.93
C THR A 107 7.05 5.99 -2.80
N LYS A 108 6.98 7.11 -2.06
CA LYS A 108 7.84 7.38 -0.90
C LYS A 108 7.48 6.50 0.29
N ALA A 109 6.19 6.26 0.50
CA ALA A 109 5.70 5.40 1.59
C ALA A 109 6.20 3.96 1.41
N VAL A 110 6.13 3.42 0.18
CA VAL A 110 6.68 2.09 -0.15
C VAL A 110 8.19 2.03 0.08
N GLN A 111 8.94 3.04 -0.37
CA GLN A 111 10.39 3.08 -0.16
C GLN A 111 10.76 3.14 1.33
N LYS A 112 10.01 3.91 2.13
CA LYS A 112 10.27 4.08 3.56
C LYS A 112 10.19 2.77 4.34
N VAL A 113 9.36 1.84 3.90
CA VAL A 113 9.20 0.51 4.52
C VAL A 113 9.85 -0.62 3.73
N SER A 114 10.63 -0.32 2.69
CA SER A 114 11.20 -1.33 1.79
C SER A 114 12.16 -2.32 2.45
N ALA A 115 12.68 -2.01 3.64
CA ALA A 115 13.51 -2.90 4.44
C ALA A 115 12.72 -3.87 5.34
N ALA A 116 11.38 -3.74 5.38
CA ALA A 116 10.52 -4.67 6.09
C ALA A 116 10.63 -6.08 5.49
N PRO A 117 10.39 -7.15 6.28
CA PRO A 117 10.43 -8.53 5.78
C PRO A 117 9.55 -8.75 4.55
N GLU A 118 8.35 -8.16 4.55
CA GLU A 118 7.44 -8.14 3.41
C GLU A 118 6.66 -6.82 3.43
N VAL A 119 6.39 -6.28 2.23
CA VAL A 119 5.60 -5.07 2.03
C VAL A 119 4.41 -5.39 1.13
N LEU A 120 3.21 -5.12 1.62
CA LEU A 120 1.96 -5.28 0.91
C LEU A 120 1.38 -3.92 0.53
N ILE A 121 0.65 -3.86 -0.58
CA ILE A 121 -0.09 -2.68 -0.99
C ILE A 121 -1.57 -2.91 -0.69
N GLY A 122 -2.14 -2.05 0.17
CA GLY A 122 -3.50 -2.15 0.68
C GLY A 122 -4.38 -0.98 0.26
N CYS A 123 -5.62 -1.28 -0.12
CA CYS A 123 -6.70 -0.30 -0.29
C CYS A 123 -8.05 -1.00 -0.07
N PHE A 124 -9.16 -0.27 -0.13
CA PHE A 124 -10.49 -0.88 0.02
C PHE A 124 -10.77 -1.99 -1.00
N LEU A 125 -10.24 -1.90 -2.23
CA LEU A 125 -10.50 -2.84 -3.31
C LEU A 125 -9.97 -4.26 -3.03
N ASN A 126 -8.93 -4.39 -2.21
CA ASN A 126 -8.29 -5.68 -1.90
C ASN A 126 -8.18 -5.96 -0.40
N ALA A 127 -8.85 -5.19 0.45
CA ALA A 127 -8.62 -5.19 1.90
C ALA A 127 -8.64 -6.59 2.52
N LYS A 128 -9.69 -7.38 2.29
CA LYS A 128 -9.79 -8.74 2.85
C LYS A 128 -8.63 -9.64 2.40
N ALA A 129 -8.30 -9.62 1.10
CA ALA A 129 -7.21 -10.42 0.55
C ALA A 129 -5.83 -9.99 1.11
N CYS A 130 -5.63 -8.67 1.24
CA CYS A 130 -4.42 -8.10 1.81
C CYS A 130 -4.26 -8.47 3.30
N CYS A 131 -5.33 -8.34 4.09
CA CYS A 131 -5.34 -8.71 5.51
C CYS A 131 -5.06 -10.21 5.71
N THR A 132 -5.72 -11.09 4.95
CA THR A 132 -5.44 -12.53 5.00
C THR A 132 -3.97 -12.81 4.70
N ARG A 133 -3.43 -12.20 3.64
CA ARG A 133 -2.01 -12.39 3.27
C ARG A 133 -1.05 -11.84 4.33
N ALA A 134 -1.36 -10.69 4.92
CA ALA A 134 -0.55 -10.08 5.97
C ALA A 134 -0.47 -10.98 7.22
N LEU A 135 -1.59 -11.61 7.61
CA LEU A 135 -1.63 -12.56 8.73
C LEU A 135 -0.82 -13.82 8.43
N GLU A 136 -0.95 -14.40 7.24
CA GLU A 136 -0.13 -15.55 6.83
C GLU A 136 1.37 -15.25 6.93
N LEU A 137 1.79 -14.08 6.44
CA LEU A 137 3.17 -13.63 6.49
C LEU A 137 3.62 -13.36 7.93
N SER A 138 2.80 -12.68 8.72
CA SER A 138 3.07 -12.43 10.14
C SER A 138 3.27 -13.73 10.91
N TYR A 139 2.45 -14.75 10.68
CA TYR A 139 2.61 -16.07 11.31
C TYR A 139 3.84 -16.82 10.81
N LYS A 140 4.18 -16.69 9.53
CA LYS A 140 5.36 -17.33 8.93
C LYS A 140 6.66 -16.73 9.47
N HIS A 141 6.71 -15.41 9.64
CA HIS A 141 7.90 -14.68 10.07
C HIS A 141 7.96 -14.46 11.59
N ASP A 142 6.89 -14.79 12.32
CA ASP A 142 6.71 -14.52 13.76
C ASP A 142 6.87 -13.03 14.10
N THR A 143 6.29 -12.16 13.26
CA THR A 143 6.38 -10.69 13.38
C THR A 143 5.01 -10.06 13.59
N ASP A 144 4.95 -8.81 13.98
CA ASP A 144 3.71 -8.03 14.03
C ASP A 144 3.34 -7.43 12.66
N ILE A 145 2.28 -6.63 12.61
CA ILE A 145 1.79 -5.97 11.39
C ILE A 145 1.69 -4.47 11.63
N ASN A 146 2.20 -3.68 10.69
CA ASN A 146 2.01 -2.23 10.65
C ASN A 146 1.21 -1.85 9.41
N ILE A 147 0.23 -0.97 9.59
CA ILE A 147 -0.49 -0.33 8.49
C ILE A 147 0.05 1.09 8.36
N VAL A 148 0.62 1.43 7.22
CA VAL A 148 1.38 2.66 7.00
C VAL A 148 0.66 3.54 5.98
N CYS A 149 0.06 4.62 6.44
CA CYS A 149 -0.53 5.64 5.58
C CYS A 149 0.56 6.36 4.79
N ALA A 150 0.31 6.61 3.51
CA ALA A 150 1.21 7.40 2.68
C ALA A 150 1.13 8.89 3.01
N GLY A 151 -0.04 9.37 3.43
CA GLY A 151 -0.25 10.77 3.75
C GLY A 151 -0.12 11.68 2.54
N GLU A 152 -0.17 12.98 2.78
CA GLU A 152 0.09 13.99 1.75
C GLU A 152 1.08 15.03 2.28
N LYS A 153 2.18 15.24 1.53
CA LYS A 153 3.22 16.22 1.89
C LYS A 153 3.73 16.05 3.33
N GLY A 154 3.87 14.79 3.76
CA GLY A 154 4.33 14.42 5.11
C GLY A 154 3.31 14.66 6.22
N ARG A 155 2.02 14.78 5.89
CA ARG A 155 0.94 14.99 6.85
C ARG A 155 -0.11 13.89 6.76
N PHE A 156 -0.81 13.72 7.88
CA PHE A 156 -2.01 12.90 8.00
C PHE A 156 -3.04 13.28 6.94
N VAL A 157 -3.70 12.27 6.37
CA VAL A 157 -4.87 12.43 5.50
C VAL A 157 -5.98 11.47 5.95
N LEU A 158 -7.22 11.96 5.87
CA LEU A 158 -8.38 11.29 6.46
C LEU A 158 -8.73 9.98 5.75
N ASP A 159 -8.61 9.95 4.43
CA ASP A 159 -8.93 8.82 3.59
C ASP A 159 -8.00 7.61 3.84
N ASP A 160 -6.68 7.84 3.91
CA ASP A 160 -5.73 6.78 4.29
C ASP A 160 -5.99 6.27 5.71
N ALA A 161 -6.26 7.17 6.65
CA ALA A 161 -6.54 6.81 8.04
C ALA A 161 -7.84 6.02 8.19
N PHE A 162 -8.89 6.40 7.48
CA PHE A 162 -10.16 5.68 7.45
C PHE A 162 -9.97 4.27 6.86
N CYS A 163 -9.22 4.14 5.76
CA CYS A 163 -8.86 2.85 5.20
C CYS A 163 -8.02 2.01 6.16
N THR A 164 -7.07 2.63 6.86
CA THR A 164 -6.25 1.98 7.89
C THR A 164 -7.07 1.45 9.05
N GLY A 165 -8.04 2.22 9.55
CA GLY A 165 -8.98 1.76 10.59
C GLY A 165 -9.81 0.56 10.15
N TYR A 166 -10.26 0.56 8.89
CA TYR A 166 -10.94 -0.58 8.29
C TYR A 166 -10.03 -1.81 8.23
N PHE A 167 -8.77 -1.67 7.78
CA PHE A 167 -7.79 -2.76 7.78
C PHE A 167 -7.53 -3.32 9.19
N ALA A 168 -7.35 -2.45 10.19
CA ALA A 168 -7.12 -2.86 11.58
C ALA A 168 -8.31 -3.68 12.12
N THR A 169 -9.54 -3.27 11.79
CA THR A 169 -10.76 -4.00 12.16
C THR A 169 -10.81 -5.37 11.49
N VAL A 170 -10.59 -5.44 10.17
CA VAL A 170 -10.62 -6.71 9.42
C VAL A 170 -9.51 -7.66 9.87
N LEU A 171 -8.28 -7.17 10.09
CA LEU A 171 -7.18 -7.97 10.62
C LEU A 171 -7.53 -8.55 11.99
N LYS A 172 -8.07 -7.72 12.88
CA LYS A 172 -8.48 -8.14 14.21
C LYS A 172 -9.53 -9.24 14.15
N GLU A 173 -10.59 -9.05 13.37
CA GLU A 173 -11.68 -10.03 13.23
C GLU A 173 -11.17 -11.37 12.71
N ILE A 174 -10.34 -11.38 11.66
CA ILE A 174 -9.80 -12.61 11.08
C ILE A 174 -8.85 -13.32 12.07
N ALA A 175 -7.99 -12.57 12.76
CA ALA A 175 -7.03 -13.12 13.71
C ALA A 175 -7.72 -13.71 14.95
N GLU A 176 -8.70 -13.00 15.53
CA GLU A 176 -9.46 -13.45 16.69
C GLU A 176 -10.35 -14.65 16.36
N PHE A 177 -10.96 -14.68 15.17
CA PHE A 177 -11.68 -15.85 14.68
C PHE A 177 -10.78 -17.10 14.62
N ASN A 178 -9.51 -16.91 14.29
CA ASN A 178 -8.49 -17.98 14.26
C ASN A 178 -7.83 -18.22 15.64
N GLY A 179 -8.34 -17.63 16.72
CA GLY A 179 -7.85 -17.85 18.08
C GLY A 179 -6.56 -17.09 18.44
N THR A 180 -6.17 -16.08 17.66
CA THR A 180 -5.05 -15.19 17.98
C THR A 180 -5.59 -13.97 18.73
N LYS A 181 -5.05 -13.68 19.92
CA LYS A 181 -5.40 -12.45 20.64
C LYS A 181 -4.75 -11.24 19.97
N VAL A 182 -5.49 -10.16 19.78
CA VAL A 182 -4.99 -8.96 19.07
C VAL A 182 -4.93 -7.76 20.01
N ASN A 183 -3.79 -7.09 20.01
CA ASN A 183 -3.57 -5.81 20.66
C ASN A 183 -3.40 -4.73 19.58
N LEU A 184 -4.21 -3.68 19.62
CA LEU A 184 -4.12 -2.56 18.68
C LEU A 184 -3.38 -1.39 19.34
N SER A 185 -2.53 -0.69 18.60
CA SER A 185 -1.99 0.58 19.05
C SER A 185 -3.08 1.65 19.20
N ASP A 186 -2.79 2.74 19.92
CA ASP A 186 -3.72 3.86 20.07
C ASP A 186 -4.10 4.47 18.72
N ALA A 187 -3.14 4.56 17.79
CA ALA A 187 -3.38 5.05 16.44
C ALA A 187 -4.31 4.11 15.66
N ALA A 188 -4.11 2.80 15.76
CA ALA A 188 -4.98 1.81 15.10
C ALA A 188 -6.40 1.83 15.69
N GLN A 189 -6.52 1.97 17.01
CA GLN A 189 -7.81 2.13 17.68
C GLN A 189 -8.53 3.41 17.26
N ALA A 190 -7.82 4.55 17.23
CA ALA A 190 -8.38 5.83 16.83
C ALA A 190 -8.83 5.81 15.36
N ALA A 191 -8.02 5.26 14.47
CA ALA A 191 -8.36 5.11 13.06
C ALA A 191 -9.63 4.25 12.86
N GLY A 192 -9.81 3.20 13.67
CA GLY A 192 -11.02 2.36 13.66
C GLY A 192 -12.29 3.02 14.21
N LYS A 193 -12.23 4.29 14.63
CA LYS A 193 -13.39 5.08 15.10
C LYS A 193 -13.77 6.23 14.17
N LEU A 194 -13.02 6.45 13.09
CA LEU A 194 -13.37 7.40 12.02
C LEU A 194 -14.56 6.88 11.22
#